data_AF-A0A554KD50-F1
#
_entry.id   AF-A0A554KD50-F1
#
_cell.length_a   1.000
_cell.length_b   1.000
_cell.length_c   1.000
_cell.angle_alpha   90.00
_cell.angle_beta   90.00
_cell.angle_gamma   90.00
#
_symmetry.space_group_name_H-M   'P 1'
#
loop_
_entity.id
_entity.type
_entity.pdbx_description
1 polymer ?
#
loop_
_entity_poly.entity_id
_entity_poly.type
_entity_poly.pdbx_seq_one_letter_code
_entity_poly.pdbx_strand_id
1 'polypeptide(L)'
;MLKGIAAGVGVLIAILALGWVVTGNEFFLYKVFAPKTEQVRRGVFEQSRAFNEGMVRELENLRLQYLQVTDPDAKAVLATTMLRRAAGYNLDDPIVPADLRVFVAQLKRERLGMR
;
A
#
# COMPACT_ATOMS: atom_id res chain seq x y z
N MET A 1 -53.47 -41.21 -1.21
CA MET A 1 -53.33 -39.74 -1.12
C MET A 1 -52.39 -39.31 0.01
N LEU A 2 -52.58 -39.72 1.27
CA LEU A 2 -51.74 -39.31 2.40
C LEU A 2 -50.23 -39.61 2.25
N LYS A 3 -49.87 -40.77 1.68
CA LYS A 3 -48.46 -41.16 1.44
C LYS A 3 -47.75 -40.29 0.38
N GLY A 4 -48.48 -39.81 -0.62
CA GLY A 4 -47.94 -38.91 -1.65
C GLY A 4 -47.70 -37.50 -1.10
N ILE A 5 -48.58 -37.03 -0.21
CA ILE A 5 -48.41 -35.76 0.50
C ILE A 5 -47.22 -35.85 1.46
N ALA A 6 -47.11 -36.94 2.22
CA ALA A 6 -45.97 -37.16 3.13
C ALA A 6 -44.63 -37.23 2.38
N ALA A 7 -44.58 -37.91 1.22
CA ALA A 7 -43.39 -37.94 0.38
C ALA A 7 -43.03 -36.55 -0.17
N GLY A 8 -44.02 -35.77 -0.63
CA GLY A 8 -43.80 -34.40 -1.11
C GLY A 8 -43.27 -33.47 -0.03
N VAL A 9 -43.83 -33.55 1.19
CA VAL A 9 -43.36 -32.77 2.34
C VAL A 9 -41.95 -33.17 2.75
N GLY A 10 -41.62 -34.46 2.73
CA GLY A 10 -40.27 -34.94 3.04
C GLY A 10 -39.20 -34.41 2.06
N VAL A 11 -39.52 -34.40 0.77
CA VAL A 11 -38.61 -33.83 -0.26
C VAL A 11 -38.42 -32.33 -0.06
N LEU A 12 -39.50 -31.60 0.25
CA LEU A 12 -39.42 -30.15 0.48
C LEU A 12 -38.52 -29.82 1.68
N ILE A 13 -38.67 -30.56 2.79
CA ILE A 13 -37.84 -30.41 4.00
C ILE A 13 -36.38 -30.72 3.68
N ALA A 14 -36.10 -31.76 2.90
CA ALA A 14 -34.73 -32.11 2.51
C ALA A 14 -34.06 -31.00 1.67
N ILE A 15 -34.79 -30.38 0.73
CA ILE A 15 -34.29 -29.25 -0.06
C ILE A 15 -34.00 -28.04 0.82
N LEU A 16 -34.89 -27.71 1.76
CA LEU A 16 -34.69 -26.60 2.69
C LEU A 16 -33.50 -26.83 3.63
N ALA A 17 -33.34 -28.06 4.14
CA ALA A 17 -32.23 -28.43 5.00
C ALA A 17 -30.88 -28.36 4.24
N LEU A 18 -30.83 -28.85 3.00
CA LEU A 18 -29.64 -28.75 2.15
C LEU A 18 -29.32 -27.28 1.81
N GLY A 19 -30.33 -26.49 1.46
CA GLY A 19 -30.16 -25.05 1.24
C GLY A 19 -29.54 -24.37 2.45
N TRP A 20 -30.09 -24.61 3.64
CA TRP A 20 -29.59 -24.05 4.90
C TRP A 20 -28.13 -24.43 5.19
N VAL A 21 -27.74 -25.68 4.95
CA VAL A 21 -26.34 -26.12 5.12
C VAL A 21 -25.40 -25.41 4.15
N VAL A 22 -25.79 -25.25 2.89
CA VAL A 22 -24.98 -24.56 1.87
C VAL A 22 -24.83 -23.07 2.22
N THR A 23 -25.92 -22.37 2.53
CA THR A 23 -25.86 -20.93 2.85
C THR A 23 -25.20 -20.65 4.20
N GLY A 24 -25.44 -21.51 5.19
CA GLY A 24 -24.83 -21.40 6.51
C GLY A 24 -23.31 -21.59 6.47
N ASN A 25 -22.83 -22.48 5.59
CA ASN A 25 -21.40 -22.70 5.39
C ASN A 25 -20.73 -21.48 4.74
N GLU A 26 -21.35 -20.87 3.72
CA GLU A 26 -20.84 -19.64 3.09
C GLU A 26 -20.73 -18.47 4.08
N PHE A 27 -21.74 -18.30 4.94
CA PHE A 27 -21.72 -17.26 5.98
C PHE A 27 -20.60 -17.50 7.01
N PHE A 28 -20.38 -18.75 7.41
CA PHE A 28 -19.33 -19.11 8.36
C PHE A 28 -17.93 -18.89 7.76
N LEU A 29 -17.72 -19.29 6.50
CA LEU A 29 -16.49 -19.04 5.76
C LEU A 29 -16.24 -17.54 5.61
N TYR A 30 -17.25 -16.76 5.20
CA TYR A 30 -17.15 -15.31 5.09
C TYR A 30 -16.72 -14.67 6.42
N LYS A 31 -17.34 -15.04 7.54
CA LYS A 31 -16.99 -14.50 8.86
C LYS A 31 -15.54 -14.81 9.28
N VAL A 32 -14.97 -15.92 8.83
CA VAL A 32 -13.58 -16.31 9.13
C VAL A 32 -12.58 -15.65 8.19
N PHE A 33 -12.92 -15.45 6.92
CA PHE A 33 -12.02 -14.89 5.90
C PHE A 33 -12.11 -13.36 5.74
N ALA A 34 -13.29 -12.77 5.88
CA ALA A 34 -13.49 -11.32 5.82
C ALA A 34 -12.59 -10.51 6.77
N PRO A 35 -12.38 -10.89 8.05
CA PRO A 35 -11.46 -10.15 8.91
C PRO A 35 -10.00 -10.28 8.43
N LYS A 36 -9.62 -11.40 7.81
CA LYS A 36 -8.26 -11.58 7.28
C LYS A 36 -8.02 -10.69 6.05
N THR A 37 -9.01 -10.54 5.17
CA THR A 37 -8.88 -9.67 3.99
C THR A 37 -8.80 -8.20 4.38
N GLU A 38 -9.61 -7.75 5.34
CA GLU A 38 -9.53 -6.36 5.84
C GLU A 38 -8.22 -6.09 6.61
N GLN A 39 -7.71 -7.06 7.38
CA GLN A 39 -6.41 -6.93 8.04
C GLN A 39 -5.26 -6.82 7.04
N VAL A 40 -5.24 -7.63 5.97
CA VAL A 40 -4.24 -7.53 4.90
C VAL A 40 -4.34 -6.19 4.21
N ARG A 41 -5.55 -5.76 3.86
CA ARG A 41 -5.79 -4.46 3.23
C ARG A 41 -5.24 -3.32 4.10
N ARG A 42 -5.59 -3.31 5.39
CA ARG A 42 -5.08 -2.33 6.35
C ARG A 42 -3.56 -2.40 6.49
N GLY A 43 -2.99 -3.60 6.59
CA GLY A 43 -1.55 -3.81 6.71
C GLY A 43 -0.78 -3.28 5.49
N VAL A 44 -1.28 -3.54 4.27
CA VAL A 44 -0.69 -3.00 3.04
C VAL A 44 -0.78 -1.46 3.03
N PHE A 45 -1.92 -0.88 3.40
CA PHE A 45 -2.05 0.57 3.50
C PHE A 45 -1.10 1.18 4.53
N GLU A 46 -1.00 0.60 5.73
CA GLU A 46 -0.09 1.06 6.77
C GLU A 46 1.38 0.93 6.35
N GLN A 47 1.74 -0.16 5.68
CA GLN A 47 3.09 -0.36 5.14
C GLN A 47 3.42 0.66 4.04
N SER A 48 2.52 0.88 3.08
CA SER A 48 2.71 1.89 2.03
C SER A 48 2.83 3.29 2.61
N ARG A 49 2.00 3.62 3.60
CA ARG A 49 2.08 4.91 4.30
C ARG A 49 3.40 5.08 5.05
N ALA A 50 3.81 4.08 5.83
CA ALA A 50 5.07 4.10 6.56
C ALA A 50 6.27 4.19 5.61
N PHE A 51 6.21 3.52 4.46
CA PHE A 51 7.21 3.62 3.40
C PHE A 51 7.30 5.05 2.85
N ASN A 52 6.16 5.66 2.51
CA ASN A 52 6.13 7.03 1.99
C ASN A 52 6.66 8.05 3.00
N GLU A 53 6.18 7.99 4.24
CA GLU A 53 6.64 8.88 5.32
C GLU A 53 8.14 8.69 5.62
N GLY A 54 8.62 7.44 5.59
CA GLY A 54 10.03 7.11 5.75
C GLY A 54 10.90 7.68 4.63
N MET A 55 10.45 7.53 3.37
CA MET A 55 11.16 8.03 2.20
C MET A 55 11.28 9.56 2.21
N VAL A 56 10.18 10.27 2.53
CA VAL A 56 10.20 11.74 2.65
C VAL A 56 11.19 12.19 3.72
N ARG A 57 11.14 11.60 4.92
CA ARG A 57 12.06 11.93 6.00
C ARG A 57 13.52 11.66 5.63
N GLU A 58 13.78 10.56 4.93
CA GLU A 58 15.11 10.21 4.46
C GLU A 58 15.65 11.21 3.44
N LEU A 59 14.83 11.64 2.48
CA LEU A 59 15.19 12.65 1.50
C LEU A 59 15.42 14.02 2.16
N GLU A 60 14.61 14.41 3.14
CA GLU A 60 14.83 15.63 3.92
C GLU A 60 16.14 15.59 4.70
N ASN A 61 16.44 14.47 5.35
CA ASN A 61 17.71 14.30 6.07
C ASN A 61 18.91 14.40 5.12
N LEU A 62 18.84 13.79 3.94
CA LEU A 62 19.88 13.92 2.92
C LEU A 62 20.04 15.36 2.43
N ARG A 63 18.93 16.09 2.25
CA ARG A 63 18.97 17.50 1.90
C ARG A 63 19.69 18.32 2.97
N LEU A 64 19.36 18.11 4.25
CA LEU A 64 20.01 18.81 5.36
C LEU A 64 21.52 18.51 5.41
N GLN A 65 21.91 17.24 5.25
CA GLN A 65 23.31 16.85 5.18
C GLN A 65 24.03 17.50 3.99
N TYR A 66 23.40 17.53 2.82
CA TYR A 66 23.94 18.17 1.63
C TYR A 66 24.20 19.67 1.82
N LEU A 67 23.32 20.34 2.56
CA LEU A 67 23.46 21.76 2.88
C LEU A 67 24.51 22.05 3.95
N GLN A 68 24.72 21.12 4.89
CA GLN A 68 25.69 21.27 5.99
C GLN A 68 27.12 20.91 5.57
N VAL A 69 27.29 20.01 4.60
CA VAL A 69 28.61 19.56 4.14
C VAL A 69 29.28 20.64 3.28
N THR A 70 30.49 21.02 3.69
CA THR A 70 31.39 21.94 2.97
C THR A 70 32.34 21.21 2.02
N ASP A 71 32.64 19.94 2.27
CA ASP A 71 33.51 19.12 1.42
C ASP A 71 32.83 18.83 0.07
N PRO A 72 33.41 19.27 -1.07
CA PRO A 72 32.84 19.04 -2.39
C PRO A 72 32.63 17.57 -2.76
N ASP A 73 33.54 16.68 -2.34
CA ASP A 73 33.48 15.26 -2.69
C ASP A 73 32.35 14.57 -1.92
N ALA A 74 32.27 14.79 -0.61
CA ALA A 74 31.14 14.32 0.19
C ALA A 74 29.79 14.88 -0.30
N LYS A 75 29.76 16.15 -0.71
CA LYS A 75 28.56 16.78 -1.28
C LYS A 75 28.12 16.12 -2.59
N ALA A 76 29.06 15.75 -3.46
CA ALA A 76 28.78 15.01 -4.68
C ALA A 76 28.24 13.59 -4.38
N VAL A 77 28.77 12.91 -3.38
CA VAL A 77 28.27 11.58 -2.97
C VAL A 77 26.84 11.68 -2.45
N LEU A 78 26.55 12.66 -1.58
CA LEU A 78 25.20 12.90 -1.06
C LEU A 78 24.21 13.21 -2.18
N ALA A 79 24.60 14.03 -3.16
CA ALA A 79 23.77 14.31 -4.32
C ALA A 79 23.43 13.04 -5.11
N THR A 80 24.43 12.20 -5.39
CA THR A 80 24.21 10.93 -6.10
C THR A 80 23.26 10.02 -5.33
N THR A 81 23.44 9.92 -4.01
CA THR A 81 22.61 9.07 -3.15
C THR A 81 21.17 9.55 -3.12
N MET A 82 20.96 10.87 -3.01
CA MET A 82 19.62 11.45 -3.04
C MET A 82 18.92 11.19 -4.38
N LEU A 83 19.59 11.46 -5.51
CA LEU A 83 19.02 11.23 -6.84
C LEU A 83 18.70 9.76 -7.10
N ARG A 84 19.55 8.84 -6.62
CA ARG A 84 19.32 7.40 -6.73
C ARG A 84 18.08 6.96 -5.97
N ARG A 85 17.87 7.46 -4.74
CA ARG A 85 16.69 7.15 -3.94
C ARG A 85 15.43 7.76 -4.54
N ALA A 86 15.52 9.01 -4.98
CA ALA A 86 14.43 9.72 -5.63
C ALA A 86 14.01 9.07 -6.97
N ALA A 87 14.92 8.38 -7.68
CA ALA A 87 14.60 7.74 -8.96
C ALA A 87 13.58 6.61 -8.86
N GLY A 88 13.49 5.93 -7.71
CA GLY A 88 12.54 4.84 -7.46
C GLY A 88 11.25 5.29 -6.77
N TYR A 89 11.07 6.59 -6.56
CA TYR A 89 9.97 7.14 -5.75
C TYR A 89 9.17 8.18 -6.54
N ASN A 90 7.86 8.24 -6.29
CA ASN A 90 6.99 9.23 -6.92
C ASN A 90 7.15 10.58 -6.22
N LEU A 91 7.96 11.47 -6.80
CA LEU A 91 8.15 12.82 -6.28
C LEU A 91 6.92 13.71 -6.44
N ASP A 92 5.98 13.38 -7.32
CA ASP A 92 4.76 14.16 -7.54
C ASP A 92 3.66 13.84 -6.50
N ASP A 93 3.90 12.87 -5.62
CA ASP A 93 2.97 12.52 -4.55
C ASP A 93 2.73 13.76 -3.63
N PRO A 94 1.47 14.08 -3.28
CA PRO A 94 1.15 15.18 -2.37
C PRO A 94 1.84 15.11 -1.00
N ILE A 95 2.26 13.93 -0.55
CA ILE A 95 3.00 13.78 0.70
C ILE A 95 4.41 14.38 0.64
N VAL A 96 4.96 14.57 -0.56
CA VAL A 96 6.29 15.14 -0.78
C VAL A 96 6.22 16.66 -0.70
N PRO A 97 6.96 17.29 0.23
CA PRO A 97 7.01 18.74 0.35
C PRO A 97 7.47 19.41 -0.95
N ALA A 98 6.82 20.53 -1.30
CA ALA A 98 7.09 21.22 -2.56
C ALA A 98 8.55 21.71 -2.68
N ASP A 99 9.14 22.15 -1.57
CA ASP A 99 10.55 22.56 -1.49
C ASP A 99 11.50 21.39 -1.79
N LEU A 100 11.20 20.20 -1.29
CA LEU A 100 11.97 18.98 -1.56
C LEU A 100 11.91 18.59 -3.04
N ARG A 101 10.72 18.69 -3.66
CA ARG A 101 10.56 18.45 -5.12
C ARG A 101 11.41 19.40 -5.94
N VAL A 102 11.34 20.69 -5.62
CA VAL A 102 12.13 21.74 -6.31
C VAL A 102 13.61 21.49 -6.13
N PHE A 103 14.05 21.13 -4.93
CA PHE A 103 15.46 20.83 -4.64
C PHE A 103 15.99 19.66 -5.46
N VAL A 104 15.26 18.53 -5.48
CA VAL A 104 15.67 17.35 -6.27
C VAL A 104 15.70 17.68 -7.78
N ALA A 105 14.72 18.44 -8.27
CA ALA A 105 14.69 18.87 -9.66
C ALA A 105 15.89 19.78 -10.01
N GLN A 106 16.24 20.71 -9.12
CA GLN A 106 17.41 21.56 -9.29
C GLN A 106 18.71 20.75 -9.27
N LEU A 107 18.86 19.84 -8.31
CA LEU A 107 20.01 18.97 -8.19
C LEU A 107 20.21 18.10 -9.44
N LYS A 108 19.11 17.61 -10.03
CA LYS A 108 19.13 16.86 -11.28
C LYS A 108 19.61 17.72 -12.45
N ARG A 109 19.16 18.97 -12.57
CA ARG A 109 19.62 19.91 -13.60
C ARG A 109 21.11 20.23 -13.48
N GLU A 110 21.57 20.54 -12.26
CA GLU A 110 22.97 20.82 -11.95
C GLU A 110 23.87 19.65 -12.34
N ARG A 111 23.46 18.41 -12.04
CA ARG A 111 24.19 17.19 -12.41
C ARG A 111 24.23 16.88 -13.90
N LEU A 112 23.17 17.24 -14.62
CA LEU A 112 23.07 17.04 -16.07
C LEU A 112 23.77 18.16 -16.87
N GLY A 113 24.34 19.17 -16.19
CA GLY A 113 24.98 20.31 -16.86
C GLY A 113 23.99 21.21 -17.60
N MET A 114 22.68 21.05 -17.34
CA MET A 114 21.63 21.90 -17.89
C MET A 114 21.54 23.15 -17.00
N ARG A 115 22.41 24.13 -17.28
CA ARG A 115 22.37 25.46 -16.64
C ARG A 115 21.27 26.31 -17.26
#